data_AF-A0A956CU99-F1
#
_entry.id   AF-A0A956CU99-F1
#
_cell.length_a   1.000
_cell.length_b   1.000
_cell.length_c   1.000
_cell.angle_alpha   90.00
_cell.angle_beta   90.00
_cell.angle_gamma   90.00
#
_symmetry.space_group_name_H-M   'P 1'
#
loop_
_entity.id
_entity.type
_entity.pdbx_description
1 polymer ?
#
loop_
_entity_poly.entity_id
_entity_poly.type
_entity_poly.pdbx_seq_one_letter_code
_entity_poly.pdbx_strand_id
1 'polypeptide(L)' 'MRDGRCPKCEHQRIATTRFVLYLGAGVSGPTIELYVCADCRYCEQYMVGSVEERVQVLDAWKWVRPEDRGPFRD' A
#
# COMPACT_ATOMS: atom_id res chain seq x y z
N MET A 1 11.96 3.79 -4.38
CA MET A 1 11.54 3.74 -5.80
C MET A 1 10.79 4.96 -6.31
N ARG A 2 10.20 5.82 -5.45
CA ARG A 2 9.58 7.10 -5.87
C ARG A 2 10.54 8.07 -6.58
N ASP A 3 11.83 7.95 -6.27
CA ASP A 3 12.96 8.64 -6.88
C ASP A 3 13.42 8.02 -8.22
N GLY A 4 12.72 6.99 -8.71
CA GLY A 4 13.07 6.28 -9.94
C GLY A 4 14.18 5.23 -9.78
N ARG A 5 14.63 4.93 -8.56
CA ARG A 5 15.69 3.95 -8.29
C ARG A 5 15.22 2.80 -7.40
N CYS A 6 15.61 1.57 -7.74
CA CYS A 6 15.39 0.42 -6.88
C CYS A 6 16.34 0.44 -5.67
N PRO A 7 15.86 0.42 -4.41
CA PRO A 7 16.74 0.43 -3.24
C PRO A 7 17.48 -0.91 -3.04
N LYS A 8 17.08 -1.97 -3.73
CA LYS A 8 17.69 -3.31 -3.62
C LYS A 8 18.80 -3.57 -4.64
N CYS A 9 18.65 -3.08 -5.87
CA CYS A 9 19.60 -3.35 -6.96
C CYS A 9 20.06 -2.10 -7.72
N GLU A 10 19.64 -0.91 -7.29
CA GLU A 10 20.02 0.40 -7.85
C GLU A 10 19.62 0.66 -9.31
N HIS A 11 19.00 -0.30 -9.99
CA HIS A 11 18.48 -0.12 -11.34
C HIS A 11 17.29 0.84 -11.40
N GLN A 12 17.07 1.42 -12.59
CA GLN A 12 16.08 2.47 -12.83
C GLN A 12 14.85 2.01 -13.64
N ARG A 13 14.76 0.72 -14.00
CA ARG A 13 13.60 0.17 -14.71
C ARG A 13 12.47 -0.11 -13.73
N ILE A 14 11.74 0.94 -13.36
CA ILE A 14 10.65 0.88 -12.36
C ILE A 14 9.30 0.98 -13.07
N ALA A 15 8.44 -0.02 -12.87
CA ALA A 15 7.03 0.03 -13.27
C ALA A 15 6.19 0.54 -12.09
N THR A 16 5.11 1.26 -12.37
CA THR A 16 4.17 1.74 -11.35
C THR A 16 2.72 1.61 -11.78
N THR A 17 1.84 1.37 -10.82
CA THR A 17 0.38 1.42 -11.01
C THR A 17 -0.28 1.98 -9.76
N ARG A 18 -1.48 2.54 -9.95
CA ARG A 18 -2.32 3.09 -8.88
C ARG A 18 -3.63 2.33 -8.81
N PHE A 19 -4.06 1.97 -7.61
CA PHE A 19 -5.33 1.31 -7.39
C PHE A 19 -5.96 1.76 -6.07
N VAL A 20 -7.29 1.78 -6.03
CA VAL A 20 -8.07 2.03 -4.82
C VAL A 20 -8.31 0.70 -4.13
N LEU A 21 -7.99 0.59 -2.84
CA LEU A 21 -8.35 -0.57 -2.05
C LEU A 21 -9.85 -0.55 -1.77
N TYR A 22 -10.59 -1.54 -2.26
CA TYR A 22 -12.00 -1.72 -1.89
C TYR A 22 -12.09 -2.63 -0.67
N LEU A 23 -12.67 -2.12 0.42
CA LEU A 23 -12.72 -2.81 1.71
C LEU A 23 -14.03 -3.58 1.93
N GLY A 24 -14.89 -3.60 0.90
CA GLY A 24 -16.26 -4.10 1.01
C GLY A 24 -17.24 -3.07 1.59
N ALA A 25 -18.52 -3.42 1.62
CA ALA A 25 -19.62 -2.61 2.18
C ALA A 25 -19.73 -1.15 1.66
N GLY A 26 -19.31 -0.89 0.42
CA GLY A 26 -19.41 0.45 -0.19
C GLY A 26 -18.38 1.47 0.33
N VAL A 27 -17.38 1.02 1.10
CA VAL A 27 -16.31 1.87 1.61
C VAL A 27 -15.11 1.81 0.65
N SER A 28 -14.82 2.94 0.01
CA SER A 28 -13.56 3.14 -0.71
C SER A 28 -12.43 3.33 0.30
N GLY A 29 -11.44 2.44 0.27
CA GLY A 29 -10.20 2.55 1.05
C GLY A 29 -9.21 3.52 0.42
N PRO A 30 -7.97 3.60 0.95
CA PRO A 30 -6.98 4.54 0.46
C PRO A 30 -6.53 4.14 -0.94
N THR A 31 -6.10 5.14 -1.70
CA THR A 31 -5.41 4.86 -2.96
C THR A 31 -3.98 4.42 -2.64
N ILE A 32 -3.57 3.32 -3.23
CA ILE A 32 -2.21 2.77 -3.13
C ILE A 32 -1.50 2.96 -4.46
N GLU A 33 -0.25 3.37 -4.39
CA GLU A 33 0.68 3.38 -5.50
C GLU A 33 1.71 2.28 -5.28
N LEU A 34 1.73 1.31 -6.20
CA LEU A 34 2.68 0.20 -6.21
C LEU A 34 3.82 0.54 -7.16
N TYR A 35 5.05 0.31 -6.71
CA TYR A 35 6.27 0.38 -7.51
C TYR A 35 6.91 -1.00 -7.57
N VAL A 36 7.32 -1.42 -8.77
CA VAL A 36 7.96 -2.73 -9.00
C VAL A 36 9.22 -2.53 -9.83
N CYS A 37 10.35 -3.04 -9.34
CA CYS A 37 11.58 -3.11 -10.14
C CYS A 37 11.47 -4.24 -11.18
N ALA A 38 11.68 -3.92 -12.47
CA ALA A 38 11.59 -4.89 -13.54
C ALA A 38 12.71 -5.95 -13.49
N ASP A 39 13.86 -5.62 -12.90
CA ASP A 39 15.04 -6.50 -12.91
C ASP A 39 15.06 -7.46 -11.70
N CYS A 40 14.89 -6.94 -10.47
CA CYS A 40 14.95 -7.76 -9.26
C CYS A 40 13.60 -8.10 -8.63
N ARG A 41 12.49 -7.61 -9.21
CA ARG A 41 11.11 -7.82 -8.73
C ARG A 41 10.82 -7.32 -7.32
N TYR A 42 11.70 -6.49 -6.76
CA TYR A 42 11.45 -5.80 -5.50
C TYR A 42 10.26 -4.84 -5.64
N CYS A 43 9.38 -4.83 -4.63
CA CYS A 43 8.15 -4.06 -4.63
C CYS A 43 8.08 -3.13 -3.40
N GLU A 44 7.62 -1.91 -3.61
CA GLU A 44 7.24 -0.96 -2.54
C GLU A 44 5.81 -0.49 -2.79
N GLN A 45 5.04 -0.33 -1.72
CA GLN A 45 3.68 0.19 -1.77
C GLN A 45 3.59 1.44 -0.91
N TYR A 46 2.90 2.46 -1.41
CA TYR A 46 2.69 3.69 -0.67
C TYR A 46 1.22 4.10 -0.70
N MET A 47 0.68 4.49 0.46
CA MET A 47 -0.58 5.23 0.49
C MET A 47 -0.36 6.62 -0.12
N VAL A 48 -1.23 6.99 -1.06
CA VAL A 48 -1.27 8.29 -1.71
C VAL A 48 -2.54 9.05 -1.32
N GLY A 49 -2.44 10.37 -1.27
CA GLY A 49 -3.43 11.26 -0.67
C GLY A 49 -2.81 12.15 0.41
N SER A 50 -3.54 13.17 0.85
CA SER A 50 -3.12 14.01 1.97
C SER A 50 -3.03 13.22 3.28
N VAL A 51 -2.43 13.79 4.32
CA VAL A 51 -2.45 13.15 5.65
C VAL A 51 -3.90 13.06 6.14
N GLU A 52 -4.68 14.12 5.94
CA GLU A 52 -6.07 14.22 6.36
C GLU A 52 -6.94 13.15 5.68
N GLU A 53 -6.81 12.97 4.35
CA GLU A 53 -7.53 11.93 3.60
C GLU A 53 -7.18 10.53 4.10
N ARG A 54 -5.90 10.26 4.37
CA ARG A 54 -5.44 8.97 4.89
C ARG A 54 -5.98 8.72 6.30
N VAL A 55 -5.98 9.72 7.18
CA VAL A 55 -6.53 9.62 8.53
C VAL A 55 -8.03 9.34 8.49
N GLN A 56 -8.79 10.10 7.69
CA GLN A 56 -10.25 9.90 7.55
C GLN A 56 -10.60 8.48 7.11
N VAL A 57 -9.84 7.92 6.16
CA VAL A 57 -10.06 6.54 5.73
C VAL A 57 -9.74 5.55 6.84
N LEU A 58 -8.61 5.70 7.53
CA LEU A 58 -8.21 4.81 8.62
C LEU A 58 -9.18 4.87 9.82
N ASP A 59 -9.71 6.04 10.14
CA ASP A 59 -10.71 6.22 11.20
C ASP A 59 -12.02 5.49 10.90
N ALA A 60 -12.35 5.30 9.62
CA ALA A 60 -13.53 4.55 9.19
C ALA A 60 -13.35 3.03 9.31
N TRP A 61 -12.13 2.54 9.55
CA TRP A 61 -11.84 1.11 9.60
C TRP A 61 -12.13 0.54 10.98
N LYS A 62 -12.76 -0.64 11.03
CA LYS A 62 -12.88 -1.39 12.27
C LYS A 62 -11.54 -2.07 12.58
N TRP A 63 -10.93 -1.69 13.70
CA TRP A 63 -9.73 -2.33 14.19
C TRP A 63 -10.02 -3.80 14.53
N VAL A 64 -9.19 -4.70 14.00
CA VAL A 64 -9.25 -6.13 14.32
C VAL A 64 -8.88 -6.30 15.78
N ARG A 65 -9.79 -6.87 16.58
CA ARG A 65 -9.51 -7.15 17.99
C ARG A 65 -8.42 -8.22 18.10
N PRO A 66 -7.61 -8.24 19.16
CA PRO A 66 -6.57 -9.25 19.34
C PRO A 66 -7.07 -10.70 19.18
N GLU A 67 -8.29 -10.97 19.64
CA GLU A 67 -8.99 -12.26 19.54
C GLU A 67 -9.41 -12.64 18.11
N ASP A 68 -9.58 -11.66 17.21
CA ASP A 68 -10.02 -11.84 15.81
C ASP A 68 -8.84 -11.92 14.83
N ARG A 69 -7.59 -11.81 15.31
CA ARG A 69 -6.39 -11.89 14.45
C ARG A 69 -6.25 -13.31 13.89
N GLY A 70 -6.08 -13.40 12.56
CA GLY A 70 -5.93 -14.65 11.82
C GLY A 70 -4.72 -15.51 12.25
N PRO A 71 -4.59 -16.73 11.68
CA PRO A 71 -3.67 -17.77 12.17
C PRO A 71 -2.17 -17.47 12.01
N PHE A 72 -1.81 -16.38 11.32
CA PHE A 72 -0.43 -15.91 11.20
C PHE A 72 -0.13 -14.99 12.39
N ARG A 73 0.20 -15.60 13.53
CA ARG A 73 0.83 -14.92 14.69
C ARG A 73 2.34 -15.18 14.66
N ASP A 74 3.09 -14.26 15.24
CA ASP A 74 4.57 -14.19 15.34
C ASP A 74 5.24 -15.50 15.77
#